data_AF-A0A3S9P295-F1
#
_entry.id   AF-A0A3S9P295-F1
#
_cell.length_a   1.000
_cell.length_b   1.000
_cell.length_c   1.000
_cell.angle_alpha   90.00
_cell.angle_beta   90.00
_cell.angle_gamma   90.00
#
_symmetry.space_group_name_H-M   'P 1'
#
loop_
_entity.id
_entity.type
_entity.pdbx_description
1 polymer ?
#
loop_
_entity_poly.entity_id
_entity_poly.type
_entity_poly.pdbx_seq_one_letter_code
_entity_poly.pdbx_strand_id
1 'polypeptide(L)'
;MYYLSVDEVKALCKSETYKIKDFLLDKKECFVFNLNPLFDAVKQGKVSNEGLSMYVKKNSSRLHILHDEAHHLSNEVVGYPIIVPQFPHFRTAEHLYQIIKLDPKKGDDVVEKQLIILDQTAGESAKKIGERREEMRFFWRSSYILREWEMRDLPFSSYKEKHWEALTEILNAMWYALVMKLASNRKEFGRVLLRNGAANLAPIVQVSSDLRNPDTFWSTKIERNGNLTGLNIFGKLIARLRDKYRLELLEKTGRFNLLNVTPPFNINVFGGEIETVDFNE
;
A
#
# COMPACT_ATOMS: atom_id res chain seq x y z
N MET A 1 -24.95 -9.75 6.37
CA MET A 1 -23.61 -9.21 6.04
C MET A 1 -23.06 -10.06 4.91
N TYR A 2 -22.94 -9.52 3.70
CA TYR A 2 -22.57 -10.30 2.51
C TYR A 2 -21.04 -10.25 2.33
N TYR A 3 -20.41 -11.42 2.26
CA TYR A 3 -19.00 -11.57 1.87
C TYR A 3 -18.94 -11.71 0.35
N LEU A 4 -17.92 -11.14 -0.31
CA LEU A 4 -17.66 -11.52 -1.71
C LEU A 4 -17.01 -12.88 -1.75
N SER A 5 -17.50 -13.71 -2.64
CA SER A 5 -16.75 -14.83 -3.18
C SER A 5 -15.45 -14.34 -3.82
N VAL A 6 -14.49 -15.26 -3.90
CA VAL A 6 -13.23 -15.04 -4.63
C VAL A 6 -13.50 -14.61 -6.07
N ASP A 7 -14.57 -15.10 -6.69
CA ASP A 7 -14.89 -14.81 -8.08
C ASP A 7 -15.46 -13.42 -8.29
N GLU A 8 -16.22 -12.88 -7.34
CA GLU A 8 -16.66 -11.49 -7.38
C GLU A 8 -15.48 -10.51 -7.20
N VAL A 9 -14.52 -10.84 -6.32
CA VAL A 9 -13.27 -10.05 -6.20
C VAL A 9 -12.50 -10.07 -7.52
N LYS A 10 -12.35 -11.24 -8.14
CA LYS A 10 -11.71 -11.36 -9.46
C LYS A 10 -12.44 -10.57 -10.54
N ALA A 11 -13.77 -10.48 -10.49
CA ALA A 11 -14.55 -9.70 -11.46
C ALA A 11 -14.26 -8.20 -11.33
N LEU A 12 -14.22 -7.67 -10.10
CA LEU A 12 -13.86 -6.27 -9.85
C LEU A 12 -12.42 -5.96 -10.30
N CYS A 13 -11.47 -6.87 -10.05
CA CYS A 13 -10.10 -6.70 -10.54
C CYS A 13 -10.01 -6.55 -12.07
N LYS A 14 -10.94 -7.15 -12.83
CA LYS A 14 -10.96 -7.08 -14.30
C LYS A 14 -11.55 -5.77 -14.83
N SER A 15 -12.49 -5.16 -14.12
CA SER A 15 -13.11 -3.89 -14.54
C SER A 15 -12.18 -2.69 -14.30
N GLU A 16 -11.36 -2.77 -13.25
CA GLU A 16 -10.42 -1.72 -12.91
C GLU A 16 -9.23 -1.67 -13.88
N THR A 17 -9.15 -0.58 -14.64
CA THR A 17 -8.10 -0.36 -15.64
C THR A 17 -7.47 1.01 -15.50
N TYR A 18 -6.15 1.05 -15.45
CA TYR A 18 -5.34 2.25 -15.59
C TYR A 18 -4.61 2.19 -16.92
N LYS A 19 -4.68 3.25 -17.72
CA LYS A 19 -4.04 3.26 -19.04
C LYS A 19 -2.60 3.78 -18.88
N ILE A 20 -1.61 2.99 -19.26
CA ILE A 20 -0.21 3.45 -19.14
C ILE A 20 0.15 4.49 -20.21
N LYS A 21 -0.64 4.67 -21.27
CA LYS A 21 -0.42 5.77 -22.22
C LYS A 21 -0.58 7.16 -21.58
N ASP A 22 -1.39 7.25 -20.53
CA ASP A 22 -1.61 8.46 -19.71
C ASP A 22 -0.36 8.76 -18.83
N PHE A 23 0.58 7.83 -18.71
CA PHE A 23 1.85 7.97 -17.97
C PHE A 23 2.99 8.57 -18.81
N LEU A 24 2.85 8.62 -20.13
CA LEU A 24 3.98 8.82 -21.05
C LEU A 24 4.06 10.19 -21.71
N LEU A 25 2.92 10.87 -21.83
CA LEU A 25 2.81 12.15 -22.54
C LEU A 25 2.63 13.34 -21.57
N ASP A 26 2.10 13.11 -20.36
CA ASP A 26 1.99 14.13 -19.34
C ASP A 26 2.43 13.58 -17.97
N LYS A 27 3.41 14.21 -17.32
CA LYS A 27 3.96 13.79 -16.00
C LYS A 27 2.94 13.97 -14.85
N LYS A 28 1.66 14.12 -15.16
CA LYS A 28 0.63 14.64 -14.27
C LYS A 28 -0.45 13.62 -13.92
N GLU A 29 -0.57 12.51 -14.65
CA GLU A 29 -1.79 11.68 -14.57
C GLU A 29 -1.62 10.36 -13.78
N CYS A 30 -0.40 9.85 -13.57
CA CYS A 30 -0.17 8.64 -12.76
C CYS A 30 1.31 8.47 -12.34
N PHE A 31 1.55 7.99 -11.11
CA PHE A 31 2.84 7.63 -10.55
C PHE A 31 2.92 6.10 -10.36
N VAL A 32 3.73 5.43 -11.18
CA VAL A 32 3.90 3.97 -11.15
C VAL A 32 5.16 3.59 -10.38
N PHE A 33 5.08 2.61 -9.49
CA PHE A 33 6.24 2.06 -8.78
C PHE A 33 6.31 0.53 -8.88
N ASN A 34 7.45 -0.02 -8.45
CA ASN A 34 7.90 -1.38 -8.76
C ASN A 34 8.11 -1.56 -10.27
N LEU A 35 9.04 -0.79 -10.85
CA LEU A 35 9.20 -0.68 -12.31
C LEU A 35 9.93 -1.86 -12.95
N ASN A 36 10.70 -2.66 -12.21
CA ASN A 36 11.48 -3.76 -12.79
C ASN A 36 10.61 -4.76 -13.57
N PRO A 37 9.50 -5.29 -13.01
CA PRO A 37 8.60 -6.17 -13.75
C PRO A 37 8.04 -5.53 -15.04
N LEU A 38 7.78 -4.21 -15.04
CA LEU A 38 7.32 -3.50 -16.22
C LEU A 38 8.40 -3.46 -17.32
N PHE A 39 9.63 -3.10 -16.95
CA PHE A 39 10.74 -3.05 -17.89
C PHE A 39 11.04 -4.44 -18.45
N ASP A 40 11.00 -5.47 -17.62
CA ASP A 40 11.23 -6.85 -18.04
C ASP A 40 10.14 -7.35 -18.97
N ALA A 41 8.87 -7.07 -18.67
CA ALA A 41 7.74 -7.45 -19.53
C ALA A 41 7.84 -6.81 -20.93
N VAL A 42 8.24 -5.54 -21.01
CA VAL A 42 8.45 -4.84 -22.28
C VAL A 42 9.66 -5.41 -23.03
N LYS A 43 10.81 -5.61 -22.37
CA LYS A 43 12.02 -6.17 -22.99
C LYS A 43 11.80 -7.59 -23.53
N GLN A 44 10.96 -8.38 -22.86
CA GLN A 44 10.59 -9.73 -23.28
C GLN A 44 9.50 -9.74 -24.38
N GLY A 45 9.03 -8.59 -24.86
CA GLY A 45 7.99 -8.50 -25.87
C GLY A 45 6.60 -8.95 -25.40
N LYS A 46 6.39 -9.09 -24.08
CA LYS A 46 5.10 -9.46 -23.49
C LYS A 46 4.09 -8.31 -23.52
N VAL A 47 4.58 -7.09 -23.70
CA VAL A 47 3.79 -5.87 -23.84
C VAL A 47 4.00 -5.30 -25.25
N SER A 48 2.90 -5.20 -26.01
CA SER A 48 2.85 -4.60 -27.33
C SER A 48 2.17 -3.23 -27.25
N ASN A 49 2.93 -2.24 -26.77
CA ASN A 49 2.50 -0.85 -26.71
C ASN A 49 3.69 0.06 -27.06
N GLU A 50 3.55 0.83 -28.14
CA GLU A 50 4.66 1.62 -28.70
C GLU A 50 5.18 2.68 -27.72
N GLY A 51 4.28 3.37 -27.01
CA GLY A 51 4.63 4.35 -25.99
C GLY A 51 5.49 3.73 -24.89
N LEU A 52 5.06 2.58 -24.36
CA LEU A 52 5.79 1.87 -23.30
C LEU A 52 7.17 1.40 -23.78
N SER A 53 7.24 0.87 -24.99
CA SER A 53 8.51 0.47 -25.60
C SER A 53 9.47 1.66 -25.72
N MET A 54 8.99 2.83 -26.16
CA MET A 54 9.80 4.05 -26.22
C MET A 54 10.26 4.50 -24.82
N TYR A 55 9.38 4.46 -23.82
CA TYR A 55 9.71 4.82 -22.45
C TYR A 55 10.77 3.91 -21.85
N VAL A 56 10.59 2.60 -21.95
CA VAL A 56 11.55 1.62 -21.46
C VAL A 56 12.88 1.80 -22.16
N LYS A 57 12.89 2.01 -23.48
CA LYS A 57 14.12 2.29 -24.23
C LYS A 57 14.83 3.56 -23.75
N LYS A 58 14.09 4.66 -23.56
CA LYS A 58 14.63 5.95 -23.11
C LYS A 58 15.16 5.92 -21.68
N ASN A 59 14.55 5.12 -20.80
CA ASN A 59 14.83 5.11 -19.37
C ASN A 59 15.62 3.87 -18.90
N SER A 60 15.96 2.94 -19.79
CA SER A 60 16.65 1.69 -19.41
C SER A 60 17.98 1.93 -18.68
N SER A 61 18.77 2.92 -19.11
CA SER A 61 20.04 3.27 -18.43
C SER A 61 19.85 3.91 -17.06
N ARG A 62 18.65 4.44 -16.78
CA ARG A 62 18.28 5.13 -15.54
C ARG A 62 17.30 4.32 -14.68
N LEU A 63 17.04 3.06 -15.04
CA LEU A 63 16.07 2.22 -14.33
C LEU A 63 16.39 2.12 -12.84
N HIS A 64 17.66 1.93 -12.47
CA HIS A 64 18.09 1.87 -11.08
C HIS A 64 17.67 3.14 -10.29
N ILE A 65 17.90 4.33 -10.86
CA ILE A 65 17.51 5.61 -10.24
C ILE A 65 15.99 5.70 -10.09
N LEU A 66 15.25 5.40 -11.17
CA LEU A 66 13.78 5.48 -11.16
C LEU A 66 13.16 4.46 -10.21
N HIS A 67 13.74 3.26 -10.17
CA HIS A 67 13.35 2.20 -9.26
C HIS A 67 13.57 2.64 -7.83
N ASP A 68 14.77 3.09 -7.46
CA ASP A 68 15.10 3.47 -6.10
C ASP A 68 14.20 4.62 -5.60
N GLU A 69 13.96 5.64 -6.42
CA GLU A 69 13.07 6.74 -6.08
C GLU A 69 11.62 6.30 -5.78
N ALA A 70 11.11 5.33 -6.53
CA ALA A 70 9.72 4.88 -6.43
C ALA A 70 9.53 3.72 -5.44
N HIS A 71 10.56 2.88 -5.26
CA HIS A 71 10.52 1.66 -4.45
C HIS A 71 10.33 1.96 -2.96
N HIS A 72 10.76 3.14 -2.48
CA HIS A 72 10.55 3.56 -1.10
C HIS A 72 9.07 3.67 -0.67
N LEU A 73 8.13 3.77 -1.63
CA LEU A 73 6.69 3.71 -1.33
C LEU A 73 6.21 2.31 -0.91
N SER A 74 6.95 1.26 -1.23
CA SER A 74 6.59 -0.12 -0.88
C SER A 74 6.45 -0.32 0.64
N ASN A 75 5.51 -1.16 1.05
CA ASN A 75 5.40 -1.69 2.41
C ASN A 75 6.51 -2.70 2.76
N GLU A 76 7.12 -3.29 1.74
CA GLU A 76 8.14 -4.34 1.90
C GLU A 76 9.57 -3.77 2.02
N VAL A 77 9.75 -2.48 1.75
CA VAL A 77 11.07 -1.84 1.75
C VAL A 77 11.56 -1.58 3.18
N VAL A 78 12.84 -1.89 3.41
CA VAL A 78 13.57 -1.57 4.64
C VAL A 78 14.01 -0.10 4.69
N GLY A 79 14.54 0.33 5.83
CA GLY A 79 15.03 1.71 6.03
C GLY A 79 13.98 2.67 6.61
N TYR A 80 12.77 2.18 6.89
CA TYR A 80 11.72 2.90 7.60
C TYR A 80 11.20 2.04 8.75
N PRO A 81 12.01 1.82 9.80
CA PRO A 81 11.58 1.00 10.93
C PRO A 81 10.35 1.61 11.57
N ILE A 82 9.39 0.77 11.94
CA ILE A 82 8.20 1.17 12.68
C ILE A 82 8.45 0.94 14.16
N ILE A 83 8.23 2.00 14.93
CA ILE A 83 8.39 2.01 16.37
C ILE A 83 6.99 1.90 16.98
N VAL A 84 6.80 0.90 17.83
CA VAL A 84 5.64 0.80 18.74
C VAL A 84 6.25 0.72 20.12
N PRO A 85 6.07 1.70 21.02
CA PRO A 85 6.88 1.84 22.24
C PRO A 85 7.02 0.58 23.09
N GLN A 86 5.96 -0.22 23.22
CA GLN A 86 5.96 -1.46 24.01
C GLN A 86 6.54 -2.70 23.31
N PHE A 87 6.94 -2.61 22.03
CA PHE A 87 7.37 -3.78 21.23
C PHE A 87 8.70 -3.53 20.50
N PRO A 88 9.41 -4.61 20.09
CA PRO A 88 10.54 -4.49 19.19
C PRO A 88 10.18 -3.75 17.91
N HIS A 89 11.16 -3.06 17.32
CA HIS A 89 10.93 -2.33 16.07
C HIS A 89 10.60 -3.29 14.94
N PHE A 90 9.60 -2.95 14.13
CA PHE A 90 9.26 -3.70 12.93
C PHE A 90 10.06 -3.15 11.75
N ARG A 91 10.79 -4.00 11.04
CA ARG A 91 11.71 -3.54 9.97
C ARG A 91 11.01 -2.83 8.81
N THR A 92 9.77 -3.24 8.51
CA THR A 92 8.97 -2.70 7.41
C THR A 92 7.49 -2.69 7.79
N ALA A 93 6.67 -1.95 7.03
CA ALA A 93 5.21 -1.98 7.19
C ALA A 93 4.63 -3.37 6.97
N GLU A 94 5.25 -4.18 6.10
CA GLU A 94 4.84 -5.57 5.88
C GLU A 94 5.01 -6.45 7.12
N HIS A 95 6.07 -6.26 7.91
CA HIS A 95 6.26 -7.03 9.15
C HIS A 95 5.12 -6.77 10.13
N LEU A 96 4.84 -5.49 10.39
CA LEU A 96 3.74 -5.10 11.27
C LEU A 96 2.40 -5.61 10.70
N TYR A 97 2.14 -5.37 9.42
CA TYR A 97 0.92 -5.81 8.74
C TYR A 97 0.66 -7.32 8.86
N GLN A 98 1.68 -8.15 8.61
CA GLN A 98 1.53 -9.60 8.68
C GLN A 98 1.29 -10.08 10.11
N ILE A 99 1.95 -9.47 11.09
CA ILE A 99 1.78 -9.78 12.52
C ILE A 99 0.37 -9.45 13.01
N ILE A 100 -0.14 -8.24 12.70
CA ILE A 100 -1.47 -7.80 13.15
C ILE A 100 -2.61 -8.55 12.46
N LYS A 101 -2.34 -9.11 11.26
CA LYS A 101 -3.31 -9.90 10.50
C LYS A 101 -3.61 -11.26 11.16
N LEU A 102 -2.67 -11.81 11.94
CA LEU A 102 -2.83 -13.12 12.58
C LEU A 102 -3.75 -13.04 13.79
N ASP A 103 -4.58 -14.09 13.98
CA ASP A 103 -5.56 -14.15 15.07
C ASP A 103 -5.01 -14.78 16.35
N PRO A 104 -4.79 -14.00 17.42
CA PRO A 104 -4.23 -14.49 18.68
C PRO A 104 -5.17 -15.49 19.35
N LYS A 105 -6.46 -15.51 18.99
CA LYS A 105 -7.42 -16.50 19.50
C LYS A 105 -7.18 -17.91 18.94
N LYS A 106 -6.32 -18.06 17.92
CA LYS A 106 -6.00 -19.35 17.32
C LYS A 106 -4.89 -20.12 18.05
N GLY A 107 -4.41 -19.62 19.19
CA GLY A 107 -3.51 -20.33 20.11
C GLY A 107 -2.06 -19.84 20.06
N ASP A 108 -1.21 -20.47 20.86
CA ASP A 108 0.19 -20.06 21.10
C ASP A 108 1.08 -20.10 19.85
N ASP A 109 0.77 -20.99 18.89
CA ASP A 109 1.42 -21.09 17.59
C ASP A 109 1.42 -19.75 16.82
N VAL A 110 0.42 -18.90 17.08
CA VAL A 110 0.33 -17.56 16.47
C VAL A 110 1.39 -16.63 17.01
N VAL A 111 1.69 -16.67 18.31
CA VAL A 111 2.72 -15.83 18.92
C VAL A 111 4.10 -16.25 18.41
N GLU A 112 4.38 -17.55 18.35
CA GLU A 112 5.62 -18.07 17.76
C GLU A 112 5.76 -17.60 16.31
N LYS A 113 4.68 -17.68 15.54
CA LYS A 113 4.69 -17.21 14.16
C LYS A 113 4.91 -15.70 14.04
N GLN A 114 4.32 -14.89 14.93
CA GLN A 114 4.59 -13.46 14.97
C GLN A 114 6.08 -13.20 15.19
N LEU A 115 6.74 -13.95 16.07
CA LEU A 115 8.18 -13.85 16.32
C LEU A 115 9.00 -14.26 15.08
N ILE A 116 8.62 -15.33 14.40
CA ILE A 116 9.26 -15.75 13.13
C ILE A 116 9.12 -14.66 12.07
N ILE A 117 7.95 -14.01 11.96
CA ILE A 117 7.74 -12.89 11.04
C ILE A 117 8.62 -11.71 11.41
N LEU A 118 8.71 -11.36 12.70
CA LEU A 118 9.54 -10.25 13.20
C LEU A 118 11.04 -10.47 12.88
N ASP A 119 11.52 -11.71 12.99
CA ASP A 119 12.93 -12.06 12.78
C ASP A 119 13.36 -12.03 11.30
N GLN A 120 12.40 -11.99 10.37
CA GLN A 120 12.72 -11.87 8.95
C GLN A 120 13.52 -10.59 8.66
N THR A 121 14.46 -10.66 7.72
CA THR A 121 15.29 -9.49 7.35
C THR A 121 14.66 -8.62 6.28
N ALA A 122 13.68 -9.15 5.54
CA ALA A 122 13.06 -8.51 4.38
C ALA A 122 11.54 -8.64 4.43
N GLY A 123 10.84 -7.60 3.94
CA GLY A 123 9.38 -7.58 3.91
C GLY A 123 8.78 -8.71 3.07
N GLU A 124 9.41 -9.07 1.95
CA GLU A 124 8.95 -10.19 1.12
C GLU A 124 8.96 -11.53 1.88
N SER A 125 9.97 -11.77 2.73
CA SER A 125 10.03 -12.97 3.57
C SER A 125 8.94 -12.95 4.65
N ALA A 126 8.75 -11.81 5.31
CA ALA A 126 7.66 -11.61 6.28
C ALA A 126 6.28 -11.90 5.65
N LYS A 127 6.06 -11.40 4.43
CA LYS A 127 4.86 -11.67 3.63
C LYS A 127 4.64 -13.15 3.41
N LYS A 128 5.66 -13.85 2.90
CA LYS A 128 5.60 -15.30 2.61
C LYS A 128 5.25 -16.13 3.85
N ILE A 129 5.82 -15.81 5.01
CA ILE A 129 5.49 -16.50 6.25
C ILE A 129 4.05 -16.19 6.69
N GLY A 130 3.61 -14.93 6.61
CA GLY A 130 2.27 -14.49 6.99
C GLY A 130 1.15 -14.84 6.01
N GLU A 131 1.45 -15.45 4.85
CA GLU A 131 0.48 -15.74 3.78
C GLU A 131 -0.37 -17.01 4.02
N ARG A 132 -0.73 -17.32 5.27
CA ARG A 132 -1.61 -18.45 5.62
C ARG A 132 -3.00 -17.98 6.01
N ARG A 133 -4.00 -18.30 5.19
CA ARG A 133 -5.37 -17.75 5.28
C ARG A 133 -6.13 -18.27 6.49
N GLU A 134 -5.89 -19.52 6.83
CA GLU A 134 -6.45 -20.27 7.95
C GLU A 134 -6.08 -19.68 9.32
N GLU A 135 -5.03 -18.88 9.41
CA GLU A 135 -4.55 -18.26 10.66
C GLU A 135 -4.91 -16.76 10.77
N MET A 136 -5.45 -16.16 9.69
CA MET A 136 -5.81 -14.74 9.67
C MET A 136 -7.06 -14.48 10.52
N ARG A 137 -7.14 -13.30 11.15
CA ARG A 137 -8.33 -12.87 11.90
C ARG A 137 -9.60 -12.88 11.04
N PHE A 138 -9.49 -12.55 9.73
CA PHE A 138 -10.69 -12.39 8.89
C PHE A 138 -10.49 -12.68 7.39
N PHE A 139 -11.62 -12.93 6.73
CA PHE A 139 -11.82 -12.92 5.28
C PHE A 139 -12.37 -11.58 4.77
N TRP A 140 -12.22 -11.34 3.48
CA TRP A 140 -12.66 -10.17 2.70
C TRP A 140 -14.13 -9.76 2.96
N ARG A 141 -14.36 -8.59 3.57
CA ARG A 141 -15.71 -7.97 3.71
C ARG A 141 -15.89 -6.81 2.74
N SER A 142 -16.60 -7.00 1.64
CA SER A 142 -16.59 -6.02 0.54
C SER A 142 -17.55 -4.85 0.64
N SER A 143 -18.48 -4.83 1.59
CA SER A 143 -19.69 -4.00 1.43
C SER A 143 -19.41 -2.49 1.39
N TYR A 144 -18.16 -2.05 1.62
CA TYR A 144 -17.68 -0.68 1.56
C TYR A 144 -16.37 -0.46 0.79
N ILE A 145 -15.78 -1.47 0.15
CA ILE A 145 -14.50 -1.27 -0.58
C ILE A 145 -14.66 -0.20 -1.69
N LEU A 146 -15.91 0.10 -2.12
CA LEU A 146 -16.20 0.90 -3.31
C LEU A 146 -17.25 2.03 -3.20
N ARG A 147 -17.88 2.30 -2.04
CA ARG A 147 -19.02 3.24 -2.06
C ARG A 147 -18.66 4.73 -2.14
N GLU A 148 -17.40 5.13 -1.90
CA GLU A 148 -16.94 6.51 -2.12
C GLU A 148 -15.57 6.53 -2.79
N TRP A 149 -15.57 6.20 -4.07
CA TRP A 149 -14.40 6.28 -4.94
C TRP A 149 -14.12 7.69 -5.48
N GLU A 150 -14.74 8.71 -4.90
CA GLU A 150 -14.51 10.14 -5.15
C GLU A 150 -13.18 10.67 -4.56
N MET A 151 -12.18 9.80 -4.44
CA MET A 151 -10.86 10.19 -3.90
C MET A 151 -10.00 10.98 -4.92
N ARG A 152 -10.45 11.09 -6.18
CA ARG A 152 -9.60 11.64 -7.26
C ARG A 152 -10.06 12.95 -7.89
N ASP A 153 -11.29 13.41 -7.67
CA ASP A 153 -11.80 14.58 -8.39
C ASP A 153 -12.34 15.70 -7.50
N LEU A 154 -12.29 15.56 -6.18
CA LEU A 154 -12.77 16.61 -5.28
C LEU A 154 -11.66 17.63 -4.95
N PRO A 155 -11.91 18.94 -5.13
CA PRO A 155 -11.03 19.99 -4.64
C PRO A 155 -10.74 19.78 -3.15
N PHE A 156 -9.54 20.17 -2.72
CA PHE A 156 -9.07 20.03 -1.34
C PHE A 156 -10.07 20.51 -0.27
N SER A 157 -10.87 21.53 -0.57
CA SER A 157 -11.93 22.09 0.28
C SER A 157 -13.18 21.22 0.43
N SER A 158 -13.29 20.15 -0.37
CA SER A 158 -14.51 19.34 -0.52
C SER A 158 -14.39 17.96 0.12
N TYR A 159 -13.27 17.64 0.76
CA TYR A 159 -13.11 16.43 1.57
C TYR A 159 -14.08 16.49 2.75
N LYS A 160 -15.27 15.91 2.59
CA LYS A 160 -16.13 15.55 3.71
C LYS A 160 -15.70 14.16 4.15
N GLU A 161 -15.40 14.00 5.44
CA GLU A 161 -14.94 12.75 6.06
C GLU A 161 -16.05 11.68 6.15
N LYS A 162 -16.95 11.64 5.17
CA LYS A 162 -18.00 10.63 5.11
C LYS A 162 -17.45 9.39 4.40
N HIS A 163 -17.87 8.23 4.90
CA HIS A 163 -17.73 6.88 4.34
C HIS A 163 -16.32 6.33 4.03
N TRP A 164 -15.50 6.10 5.06
CA TRP A 164 -14.35 5.21 4.89
C TRP A 164 -14.01 4.29 6.06
N GLU A 165 -14.92 3.94 6.95
CA GLU A 165 -14.69 2.72 7.74
C GLU A 165 -14.59 1.55 6.75
N ALA A 166 -13.35 1.19 6.37
CA ALA A 166 -13.12 0.06 5.51
C ALA A 166 -13.55 -1.11 6.37
N LEU A 167 -14.73 -1.66 6.07
CA LEU A 167 -15.32 -2.74 6.85
C LEU A 167 -14.49 -4.05 6.83
N THR A 168 -13.29 -4.00 6.24
CA THR A 168 -12.27 -5.03 6.25
C THR A 168 -11.11 -4.65 7.16
N GLU A 169 -10.89 -5.45 8.20
CA GLU A 169 -9.71 -5.35 9.05
C GLU A 169 -8.39 -5.47 8.28
N ILE A 170 -8.37 -6.19 7.15
CA ILE A 170 -7.19 -6.30 6.27
C ILE A 170 -6.74 -4.93 5.73
N LEU A 171 -7.69 -4.07 5.32
CA LEU A 171 -7.36 -2.74 4.82
C LEU A 171 -6.99 -1.80 5.95
N ASN A 172 -7.71 -1.87 7.07
CA ASN A 172 -7.39 -1.08 8.25
C ASN A 172 -6.03 -1.44 8.84
N ALA A 173 -5.66 -2.72 8.82
CA ALA A 173 -4.35 -3.21 9.23
C ALA A 173 -3.22 -2.63 8.36
N MET A 174 -3.35 -2.71 7.03
CA MET A 174 -2.35 -2.13 6.13
C MET A 174 -2.30 -0.60 6.26
N TRP A 175 -3.46 0.06 6.33
CA TRP A 175 -3.54 1.50 6.56
C TRP A 175 -2.84 1.90 7.85
N TYR A 176 -3.12 1.20 8.95
CA TYR A 176 -2.47 1.42 10.25
C TYR A 176 -0.95 1.24 10.14
N ALA A 177 -0.47 0.16 9.52
CA ALA A 177 0.96 -0.05 9.32
C ALA A 177 1.62 1.06 8.48
N LEU A 178 0.93 1.60 7.47
CA LEU A 178 1.42 2.71 6.65
C LEU A 178 1.43 4.04 7.41
N VAL A 179 0.42 4.32 8.24
CA VAL A 179 0.41 5.50 9.12
C VAL A 179 1.53 5.40 10.14
N MET A 180 1.73 4.24 10.77
CA MET A 180 2.84 4.00 11.70
C MET A 180 4.21 4.15 11.02
N LYS A 181 4.37 3.69 9.77
CA LYS A 181 5.58 3.92 8.96
C LYS A 181 5.85 5.41 8.78
N LEU A 182 4.83 6.20 8.46
CA LEU A 182 4.95 7.65 8.35
C LEU A 182 5.26 8.30 9.69
N ALA A 183 4.56 7.91 10.76
CA ALA A 183 4.71 8.52 12.07
C ALA A 183 6.11 8.28 12.65
N SER A 184 6.61 7.04 12.56
CA SER A 184 7.97 6.69 12.97
C SER A 184 9.07 7.31 12.08
N ASN A 185 8.75 7.74 10.86
CA ASN A 185 9.74 8.22 9.88
C ASN A 185 9.26 9.50 9.17
N ARG A 186 8.75 10.46 9.93
CA ARG A 186 8.02 11.63 9.43
C ARG A 186 8.78 12.41 8.36
N LYS A 187 10.08 12.65 8.57
CA LYS A 187 10.90 13.47 7.68
C LYS A 187 11.29 12.71 6.42
N GLU A 188 11.80 11.49 6.57
CA GLU A 188 12.37 10.68 5.50
C GLU A 188 11.26 10.11 4.61
N PHE A 189 10.29 9.41 5.20
CA PHE A 189 9.18 8.82 4.45
C PHE A 189 8.19 9.89 3.97
N GLY A 190 7.95 10.93 4.77
CA GLY A 190 7.14 12.07 4.36
C GLY A 190 7.67 12.75 3.09
N ARG A 191 9.00 12.91 2.97
CA ARG A 191 9.63 13.43 1.74
C ARG A 191 9.32 12.54 0.52
N VAL A 192 9.36 11.22 0.70
CA VAL A 192 9.04 10.26 -0.39
C VAL A 192 7.57 10.40 -0.82
N LEU A 193 6.63 10.46 0.13
CA LEU A 193 5.21 10.65 -0.19
C LEU A 193 4.96 11.93 -0.98
N LEU A 194 5.60 13.04 -0.57
CA LEU A 194 5.41 14.35 -1.19
C LEU A 194 6.12 14.51 -2.53
N ARG A 195 7.24 13.82 -2.75
CA ARG A 195 7.97 13.87 -4.01
C ARG A 195 7.20 13.19 -5.16
N ASN A 196 6.39 12.18 -4.83
CA ASN A 196 5.74 11.30 -5.80
C ASN A 196 4.31 11.76 -6.14
N GLY A 197 4.22 12.69 -7.10
CA GLY A 197 2.95 13.10 -7.69
C GLY A 197 2.09 14.01 -6.81
N ALA A 198 2.61 14.52 -5.69
CA ALA A 198 1.84 15.40 -4.81
C ALA A 198 1.38 16.68 -5.52
N ALA A 199 2.25 17.36 -6.26
CA ALA A 199 1.88 18.62 -6.93
C ALA A 199 0.62 18.51 -7.81
N ASN A 200 0.37 17.34 -8.42
CA ASN A 200 -0.74 17.10 -9.33
C ASN A 200 -1.77 16.09 -8.79
N LEU A 201 -1.68 15.71 -7.51
CA LEU A 201 -2.50 14.66 -6.88
C LEU A 201 -2.54 13.35 -7.70
N ALA A 202 -1.46 13.04 -8.41
CA ALA A 202 -1.44 11.94 -9.36
C ALA A 202 -1.73 10.61 -8.63
N PRO A 203 -2.58 9.73 -9.20
CA PRO A 203 -2.74 8.34 -8.81
C PRO A 203 -1.41 7.65 -8.54
N ILE A 204 -1.30 6.86 -7.47
CA ILE A 204 -0.14 5.98 -7.23
C ILE A 204 -0.55 4.56 -7.60
N VAL A 205 0.25 3.89 -8.43
CA VAL A 205 -0.05 2.56 -8.98
C VAL A 205 1.12 1.61 -8.77
N GLN A 206 0.86 0.47 -8.13
CA GLN A 206 1.84 -0.60 -7.95
C GLN A 206 1.75 -1.60 -9.08
N VAL A 207 2.87 -1.88 -9.75
CA VAL A 207 3.00 -3.04 -10.62
C VAL A 207 3.30 -4.27 -9.78
N SER A 208 2.63 -5.39 -10.06
CA SER A 208 2.88 -6.64 -9.33
C SER A 208 4.30 -7.15 -9.56
N SER A 209 4.95 -7.61 -8.49
CA SER A 209 6.29 -8.20 -8.56
C SER A 209 6.28 -9.56 -9.27
N ASP A 210 5.23 -10.36 -9.06
CA ASP A 210 5.04 -11.64 -9.74
C ASP A 210 4.21 -11.47 -11.02
N LEU A 211 4.88 -11.55 -12.17
CA LEU A 211 4.21 -11.49 -13.48
C LEU A 211 3.46 -12.79 -13.85
N ARG A 212 3.74 -13.91 -13.18
CA ARG A 212 3.10 -15.21 -13.44
C ARG A 212 1.79 -15.33 -12.68
N ASN A 213 1.79 -14.94 -11.41
CA ASN A 213 0.60 -14.91 -10.56
C ASN A 213 0.41 -13.53 -9.92
N PRO A 214 0.00 -12.53 -10.71
CA PRO A 214 -0.07 -11.15 -10.24
C PRO A 214 -1.14 -10.95 -9.17
N ASP A 215 -0.75 -10.27 -8.09
CA ASP A 215 -1.65 -9.80 -7.05
C ASP A 215 -2.46 -8.60 -7.55
N THR A 216 -3.64 -8.86 -8.10
CA THR A 216 -4.54 -7.82 -8.61
C THR A 216 -5.37 -7.11 -7.54
N PHE A 217 -5.24 -7.52 -6.27
CA PHE A 217 -5.92 -6.84 -5.16
C PHE A 217 -5.07 -5.67 -4.67
N TRP A 218 -3.86 -5.95 -4.19
CA TRP A 218 -2.96 -4.90 -3.67
C TRP A 218 -2.32 -4.11 -4.81
N SER A 219 -1.99 -4.79 -5.92
CA SER A 219 -1.25 -4.23 -7.04
C SER A 219 -2.00 -4.35 -8.38
N THR A 220 -1.29 -4.18 -9.48
CA THR A 220 -1.81 -4.30 -10.84
C THR A 220 -1.02 -5.29 -11.67
N LYS A 221 -1.73 -6.00 -12.55
CA LYS A 221 -1.17 -6.82 -13.61
C LYS A 221 -0.93 -5.96 -14.84
N ILE A 222 0.17 -6.22 -15.55
CA ILE A 222 0.43 -5.59 -16.85
C ILE A 222 -0.24 -6.43 -17.95
N GLU A 223 -1.11 -5.80 -18.73
CA GLU A 223 -1.74 -6.41 -19.89
C GLU A 223 -0.89 -6.22 -21.17
N ARG A 224 -1.11 -7.09 -22.15
CA ARG A 224 -0.38 -7.06 -23.43
C ARG A 224 -0.51 -5.72 -24.16
N ASN A 225 -1.66 -5.05 -24.06
CA ASN A 225 -1.88 -3.73 -24.66
C ASN A 225 -1.24 -2.57 -23.88
N GLY A 226 -0.55 -2.85 -22.78
CA GLY A 226 0.05 -1.85 -21.91
C GLY A 226 -0.93 -1.19 -20.95
N ASN A 227 -2.08 -1.78 -20.66
CA ASN A 227 -2.92 -1.35 -19.54
C ASN A 227 -2.45 -2.02 -18.23
N LEU A 228 -2.72 -1.36 -17.11
CA LEU A 228 -2.59 -1.96 -15.77
C LEU A 228 -3.99 -2.32 -15.26
N THR A 229 -4.20 -3.59 -14.95
CA THR A 229 -5.49 -4.12 -14.45
C THR A 229 -5.38 -4.55 -13.00
N GLY A 230 -6.40 -4.27 -12.19
CA GLY A 230 -6.44 -4.64 -10.77
C GLY A 230 -6.92 -3.50 -9.87
N LEU A 231 -7.35 -3.85 -8.66
CA LEU A 231 -7.91 -2.89 -7.71
C LEU A 231 -6.88 -1.85 -7.25
N ASN A 232 -5.60 -2.21 -7.23
CA ASN A 232 -4.49 -1.33 -6.81
C ASN A 232 -4.74 -0.71 -5.42
N ILE A 233 -5.23 -1.50 -4.46
CA ILE A 233 -5.62 -0.96 -3.16
C ILE A 233 -4.42 -0.36 -2.43
N PHE A 234 -3.24 -0.94 -2.55
CA PHE A 234 -2.04 -0.40 -1.90
C PHE A 234 -1.70 1.00 -2.43
N GLY A 235 -1.65 1.17 -3.74
CA GLY A 235 -1.40 2.49 -4.35
C GLY A 235 -2.44 3.53 -3.93
N LYS A 236 -3.71 3.14 -3.76
CA LYS A 236 -4.77 3.99 -3.23
C LYS A 236 -4.55 4.39 -1.77
N LEU A 237 -4.14 3.45 -0.91
CA LEU A 237 -3.80 3.76 0.49
C LEU A 237 -2.62 4.73 0.57
N ILE A 238 -1.58 4.53 -0.22
CA ILE A 238 -0.42 5.44 -0.26
C ILE A 238 -0.81 6.83 -0.74
N ALA A 239 -1.62 6.95 -1.79
CA ALA A 239 -2.09 8.24 -2.28
C ALA A 239 -2.92 8.97 -1.21
N ARG A 240 -3.79 8.25 -0.48
CA ARG A 240 -4.53 8.80 0.65
C ARG A 240 -3.62 9.27 1.79
N LEU A 241 -2.61 8.46 2.14
CA LEU A 241 -1.66 8.81 3.18
C LEU A 241 -0.89 10.09 2.82
N ARG A 242 -0.45 10.21 1.57
CA ARG A 242 0.16 11.42 1.03
C ARG A 242 -0.77 12.61 1.21
N ASP A 243 -2.04 12.49 0.82
CA ASP A 243 -2.97 13.61 0.84
C ASP A 243 -3.35 14.02 2.27
N LYS A 244 -3.55 13.06 3.17
CA LYS A 244 -3.74 13.31 4.61
C LYS A 244 -2.52 13.96 5.25
N TYR A 245 -1.30 13.51 4.92
CA TYR A 245 -0.08 14.14 5.44
C TYR A 245 0.09 15.58 4.94
N ARG A 246 -0.30 15.86 3.69
CA ARG A 246 -0.32 17.23 3.17
C ARG A 246 -1.35 18.11 3.85
N LEU A 247 -2.53 17.58 4.13
CA LEU A 247 -3.57 18.26 4.90
C LEU A 247 -3.01 18.68 6.25
N GLU A 248 -2.38 17.76 6.98
CA GLU A 248 -1.73 18.07 8.27
C GLU A 248 -0.71 19.21 8.15
N LEU A 249 0.17 19.18 7.15
CA LEU A 249 1.20 20.20 6.97
C LEU A 249 0.63 21.57 6.59
N LEU A 250 -0.55 21.62 5.97
CA LEU A 250 -1.23 22.85 5.56
C LEU A 250 -2.15 23.40 6.65
N GLU A 251 -2.73 22.54 7.49
CA GLU A 251 -3.59 22.93 8.60
C GLU A 251 -2.79 23.50 9.76
N LYS A 252 -2.85 24.81 9.95
CA LYS A 252 -2.20 25.52 11.07
C LYS A 252 -2.91 25.37 12.42
N THR A 253 -4.05 24.68 12.46
CA THR A 253 -4.99 24.68 13.60
C THR A 253 -4.86 23.48 14.53
N GLY A 254 -3.99 22.50 14.22
CA GLY A 254 -3.74 21.31 15.06
C GLY A 254 -4.92 20.34 15.18
N ARG A 255 -5.97 20.51 14.37
CA ARG A 255 -7.18 19.66 14.40
C ARG A 255 -6.95 18.29 13.79
N PHE A 256 -6.01 18.19 12.86
CA PHE A 256 -5.63 16.96 12.22
C PHE A 256 -4.34 16.45 12.83
N ASN A 257 -4.40 15.29 13.50
CA ASN A 257 -3.25 14.67 14.13
C ASN A 257 -3.07 13.26 13.59
N LEU A 258 -2.41 13.12 12.43
CA LEU A 258 -2.10 11.80 11.84
C LEU A 258 -1.07 11.03 12.67
N LEU A 259 -0.38 11.73 13.57
CA LEU A 259 0.71 11.23 14.40
C LEU A 259 0.25 10.76 15.77
N ASN A 260 -1.00 10.99 16.15
CA ASN A 260 -1.66 10.31 17.25
C ASN A 260 -2.41 9.10 16.68
N VAL A 261 -1.73 7.95 16.66
CA VAL A 261 -2.15 6.78 15.90
C VAL A 261 -2.87 5.77 16.80
N THR A 262 -4.20 5.73 16.69
CA THR A 262 -5.03 4.73 17.37
C THR A 262 -5.14 3.44 16.53
N PRO A 263 -4.99 2.25 17.14
CA PRO A 263 -5.21 0.99 16.45
C PRO A 263 -6.68 0.88 15.96
N PRO A 264 -6.93 0.38 14.74
CA PRO A 264 -8.28 0.35 14.16
C PRO A 264 -9.22 -0.70 14.79
N PHE A 265 -8.69 -1.58 15.61
CA PHE A 265 -9.37 -2.62 16.38
C PHE A 265 -8.41 -3.11 17.46
N ASN A 266 -8.85 -3.99 18.37
CA ASN A 266 -7.99 -4.55 19.40
C ASN A 266 -6.91 -5.44 18.76
N ILE A 267 -5.70 -4.90 18.66
CA ILE A 267 -4.55 -5.58 18.08
C ILE A 267 -3.72 -6.13 19.23
N ASN A 268 -3.50 -7.44 19.21
CA ASN A 268 -2.61 -8.12 20.15
C ASN A 268 -1.39 -8.64 19.40
N VAL A 269 -0.21 -8.26 19.88
CA VAL A 269 1.10 -8.58 19.32
C VAL A 269 1.97 -9.11 20.44
N PHE A 270 2.55 -10.30 20.26
CA PHE A 270 3.37 -10.98 21.25
C PHE A 270 2.70 -11.12 22.63
N GLY A 271 1.37 -11.27 22.65
CA GLY A 271 0.58 -11.37 23.88
C GLY A 271 0.17 -10.02 24.50
N GLY A 272 0.74 -8.90 24.06
CA GLY A 272 0.38 -7.55 24.53
C GLY A 272 -0.56 -6.82 23.58
N GLU A 273 -1.42 -5.95 24.11
CA GLU A 273 -2.25 -5.06 23.29
C GLU A 273 -1.43 -3.87 22.77
N ILE A 274 -1.66 -3.45 21.52
CA ILE A 274 -1.14 -2.18 21.01
C ILE A 274 -2.06 -1.06 21.50
N GLU A 275 -1.48 -0.06 22.15
CA GLU A 275 -2.19 1.14 22.59
C GLU A 275 -2.10 2.25 21.53
N THR A 276 -2.81 3.35 21.77
CA THR A 276 -2.65 4.55 20.95
C THR A 276 -1.26 5.14 21.17
N VAL A 277 -0.56 5.51 20.09
CA VAL A 277 0.79 6.07 20.15
C VAL A 277 0.78 7.50 19.65
N ASP A 278 1.24 8.44 20.47
CA ASP A 278 1.44 9.84 20.06
C ASP A 278 2.90 10.07 19.63
N PHE A 279 3.09 10.43 18.37
CA PHE A 279 4.40 10.75 17.78
C PHE A 279 4.65 12.27 17.68
N ASN A 280 3.83 13.11 18.33
CA ASN A 280 4.09 14.56 18.42
C ASN A 280 4.92 14.97 19.64
N GLU A 281 5.11 14.06 20.60
CA GLU A 281 5.93 14.28 21.80
C GLU A 281 7.44 14.20 21.52
#